data_AF-A0A7C4QBF0-F1
#
_entry.id   AF-A0A7C4QBF0-F1
#
_cell.length_a   1.000
_cell.length_b   1.000
_cell.length_c   1.000
_cell.angle_alpha   90.00
_cell.angle_beta   90.00
_cell.angle_gamma   90.00
#
_symmetry.space_group_name_H-M   'P 1'
#
loop_
_entity.id
_entity.type
_entity.pdbx_description
1 polymer ?
#
loop_
_entity_poly.entity_id
_entity_poly.type
_entity_poly.pdbx_seq_one_letter_code
_entity_poly.pdbx_strand_id
1 'polypeptide(L)'
;MSYYVYIIHSKLTNKSYTGITTDLDRRIEEHNKTKSVTQWTKNITDFDYVFCTQVETRVEARLLEIYLKSGIGRKFKNLLIKQHVGPIAQPG
;
A
#
# COMPACT_ATOMS: atom_id res chain seq x y z
N MET A 1 17.65 -13.06 4.77
CA MET A 1 17.13 -11.94 3.96
C MET A 1 15.78 -11.57 4.52
N SER A 2 15.58 -10.34 4.99
CA SER A 2 14.28 -9.89 5.48
C SER A 2 13.35 -9.54 4.32
N TYR A 3 12.07 -9.86 4.44
CA TYR A 3 11.02 -9.46 3.51
C TYR A 3 10.07 -8.49 4.21
N TYR A 4 9.59 -7.51 3.47
CA TYR A 4 8.64 -6.52 3.95
C TYR A 4 7.32 -6.67 3.22
N VAL A 5 6.24 -6.82 3.96
CA VAL A 5 4.88 -6.75 3.44
C VAL A 5 4.36 -5.37 3.73
N TYR A 6 3.88 -4.68 2.70
CA TYR A 6 3.52 -3.28 2.82
C TYR A 6 2.17 -2.97 2.18
N ILE A 7 1.56 -1.90 2.67
CA ILE A 7 0.38 -1.27 2.11
C ILE A 7 0.70 0.22 1.94
N ILE A 8 0.65 0.68 0.70
CA ILE A 8 0.70 2.11 0.38
C ILE A 8 -0.68 2.61 -0.01
N HIS A 9 -0.98 3.87 0.30
CA HIS A 9 -2.21 4.53 -0.09
C HIS A 9 -1.90 5.92 -0.61
N SER A 10 -2.65 6.35 -1.62
CA SER A 10 -2.62 7.72 -2.10
C SER A 10 -3.87 8.45 -1.66
N LYS A 11 -3.69 9.54 -0.91
CA LYS A 11 -4.78 10.38 -0.42
C LYS A 11 -5.48 11.10 -1.58
N LEU A 12 -4.70 11.56 -2.56
CA LEU A 12 -5.22 12.24 -3.75
C LEU A 12 -6.12 11.37 -4.65
N THR A 13 -5.82 10.08 -4.79
CA THR A 13 -6.55 9.19 -5.71
C THR A 13 -7.37 8.12 -5.03
N ASN A 14 -7.28 8.06 -3.70
CA ASN A 14 -7.87 7.03 -2.85
C ASN A 14 -7.48 5.59 -3.26
N LYS A 15 -6.38 5.43 -4.00
CA LYS A 15 -5.87 4.12 -4.43
C LYS A 15 -4.99 3.52 -3.35
N SER A 16 -5.07 2.20 -3.17
CA SER A 16 -4.16 1.46 -2.28
C SER A 16 -3.51 0.30 -3.01
N TYR A 17 -2.25 0.02 -2.66
CA TYR A 17 -1.49 -1.11 -3.18
C TYR A 17 -0.95 -1.94 -2.03
N THR A 18 -0.94 -3.26 -2.21
CA THR A 18 -0.39 -4.21 -1.26
C THR A 18 0.60 -5.10 -1.97
N GLY A 19 1.79 -5.23 -1.42
CA GLY A 19 2.86 -6.01 -2.03
C GLY A 19 3.93 -6.43 -1.03
N ILE A 20 4.95 -7.10 -1.58
CA ILE A 20 6.12 -7.59 -0.85
C ILE A 20 7.36 -6.96 -1.49
N THR A 21 8.32 -6.54 -0.68
CA THR A 21 9.63 -6.06 -1.16
C THR A 21 10.71 -6.44 -0.15
N THR A 22 11.96 -6.49 -0.59
CA THR A 22 13.11 -6.55 0.33
C THR A 22 13.69 -5.17 0.63
N ASP A 23 13.18 -4.14 -0.05
CA ASP A 23 13.65 -2.76 -0.01
C ASP A 23 12.43 -1.83 -0.14
N LEU A 24 12.05 -1.16 0.95
CA LEU A 24 10.89 -0.27 1.00
C LEU A 24 11.19 1.07 0.31
N ASP A 25 12.35 1.67 0.58
CA ASP A 25 12.71 2.98 0.06
C ASP A 25 12.75 2.98 -1.48
N ARG A 26 13.41 1.99 -2.07
CA ARG A 26 13.42 1.82 -3.53
C ARG A 26 12.01 1.65 -4.08
N ARG A 27 11.12 0.97 -3.34
CA ARG A 27 9.78 0.63 -3.81
C ARG A 27 8.82 1.81 -3.78
N ILE A 28 8.82 2.61 -2.72
CA ILE A 28 8.01 3.85 -2.67
C ILE A 28 8.51 4.87 -3.69
N GLU A 29 9.83 4.96 -3.87
CA GLU A 29 10.40 5.79 -4.91
C GLU A 29 9.97 5.33 -6.29
N GLU A 30 9.98 4.03 -6.60
CA GLU A 30 9.43 3.52 -7.87
C GLU A 30 7.96 3.93 -8.05
N HIS A 31 7.11 3.74 -7.05
CA HIS A 31 5.68 4.11 -7.15
C HIS A 31 5.48 5.61 -7.34
N ASN A 32 6.25 6.45 -6.66
CA ASN A 32 6.18 7.91 -6.81
C ASN A 32 6.92 8.43 -8.07
N LYS A 33 7.93 7.71 -8.57
CA LYS A 33 8.68 8.06 -9.79
C LYS A 33 8.03 7.54 -11.06
N THR A 34 7.11 6.56 -10.98
CA THR A 34 6.37 6.03 -12.14
C THR A 34 5.42 7.12 -12.66
N LYS A 35 5.99 8.07 -13.40
CA LYS A 35 5.29 9.03 -14.26
C LYS A 35 4.48 8.23 -15.26
N SER A 36 3.16 8.13 -15.09
CA SER A 36 2.31 7.71 -16.20
C SER A 36 2.51 8.71 -17.34
N VAL A 37 3.03 8.21 -18.46
CA VAL A 37 3.56 8.95 -19.63
C VAL A 37 2.44 9.59 -20.48
N THR A 38 1.27 9.86 -19.89
CA THR A 38 0.10 10.36 -20.62
C THR A 38 -0.47 11.57 -19.88
N GLN A 39 -0.53 12.71 -20.59
CA GLN A 39 -1.00 14.04 -20.19
C GLN A 39 -2.36 14.10 -19.45
N TRP A 40 -3.10 12.99 -19.34
CA TRP A 40 -4.40 12.90 -18.69
C TRP A 40 -4.35 12.24 -17.29
N THR A 41 -3.31 11.47 -16.98
CA THR A 41 -3.25 10.72 -15.73
C THR A 41 -2.54 11.57 -14.68
N LYS A 42 -3.29 12.25 -13.79
CA LYS A 42 -2.75 13.00 -12.65
C LYS A 42 -1.60 12.21 -12.01
N ASN A 43 -0.41 12.81 -11.95
CA ASN A 43 0.79 12.22 -11.35
C ASN A 43 0.48 11.77 -9.92
N ILE A 44 0.29 10.47 -9.72
CA ILE A 44 0.07 9.91 -8.39
C ILE A 44 1.46 9.78 -7.74
N THR A 45 1.89 10.87 -7.11
CA THR A 45 3.22 11.02 -6.47
C THR A 45 3.12 11.11 -4.95
N ASP A 46 1.91 10.88 -4.43
CA ASP A 46 1.53 11.00 -3.03
C ASP A 46 1.19 9.60 -2.49
N PHE A 47 2.03 8.59 -2.76
CA PHE A 47 1.88 7.32 -2.07
C PHE A 47 2.60 7.38 -0.74
N ASP A 48 1.84 7.16 0.34
CA ASP A 48 2.34 7.02 1.70
C ASP A 48 2.19 5.57 2.20
N TYR A 49 3.11 5.14 3.07
CA TYR A 49 2.99 3.86 3.76
C TYR A 49 1.94 3.94 4.87
N VAL A 50 0.91 3.11 4.75
CA VAL A 50 -0.16 2.94 5.75
C VAL A 50 0.17 1.79 6.70
N PHE A 51 0.85 0.78 6.19
CA PHE A 51 1.25 -0.40 6.94
C PHE A 51 2.52 -0.98 6.35
N CYS A 52 3.46 -1.35 7.21
CA CYS A 52 4.62 -2.13 6.83
C CYS A 52 4.93 -3.10 7.97
N THR A 53 5.30 -4.32 7.62
CA THR A 53 5.79 -5.31 8.58
C THR A 53 6.91 -6.13 7.97
N GLN A 54 7.88 -6.48 8.80
CA GLN A 54 9.02 -7.30 8.43
C GLN A 54 8.74 -8.76 8.79
N VAL A 55 9.11 -9.65 7.89
CA VAL A 55 9.06 -11.11 8.09
C VAL A 55 10.37 -11.73 7.62
N GLU A 56 10.71 -12.89 8.18
CA GLU A 56 12.00 -13.53 7.95
C GLU A 56 12.01 -14.37 6.67
N THR A 57 10.85 -14.89 6.27
CA THR A 57 10.74 -15.78 5.12
C THR A 57 9.81 -15.24 4.03
N ARG A 58 10.12 -15.60 2.77
CA ARG A 58 9.27 -15.28 1.61
C ARG A 58 7.90 -15.96 1.73
N VAL A 59 7.83 -17.13 2.36
CA VAL A 59 6.61 -17.90 2.54
C VAL A 59 5.65 -17.15 3.47
N GLU A 60 6.13 -16.68 4.62
CA GLU A 60 5.35 -15.85 5.53
C GLU A 60 4.88 -14.55 4.85
N ALA A 61 5.78 -13.90 4.11
CA ALA A 61 5.44 -12.69 3.37
C ALA A 61 4.27 -12.93 2.40
N ARG A 62 4.33 -14.07 1.70
CA ARG A 62 3.29 -14.47 0.73
C ARG A 62 1.98 -14.83 1.42
N LEU A 63 2.02 -15.58 2.53
CA LEU A 63 0.82 -15.90 3.31
C LEU A 63 0.14 -14.63 3.83
N LEU A 64 0.92 -13.68 4.34
CA LEU A 64 0.39 -12.40 4.81
C LEU A 64 -0.19 -11.57 3.66
N GLU A 65 0.47 -11.53 2.49
CA GLU A 65 -0.06 -10.85 1.31
C GLU A 65 -1.40 -11.47 0.85
N ILE A 66 -1.51 -12.80 0.83
CA ILE A 66 -2.75 -13.51 0.52
C ILE A 66 -3.83 -13.18 1.54
N TYR A 67 -3.47 -13.19 2.83
CA TYR A 67 -4.38 -12.80 3.91
C TYR A 67 -4.89 -11.38 3.71
N LEU A 68 -4.02 -10.39 3.46
CA LEU A 68 -4.38 -8.99 3.24
C LEU A 68 -5.28 -8.80 2.00
N LYS A 69 -5.17 -9.68 1.00
CA LYS A 69 -6.02 -9.69 -0.21
C LYS A 69 -7.34 -10.46 -0.02
N SER A 70 -7.46 -11.28 1.03
CA SER A 70 -8.67 -12.03 1.37
C SER A 70 -9.82 -11.10 1.77
N GLY A 71 -11.06 -11.62 1.83
CA GLY A 71 -12.23 -10.82 2.21
C GLY A 71 -12.09 -10.15 3.59
N ILE A 72 -11.54 -10.88 4.57
CA ILE A 72 -11.30 -10.35 5.93
C ILE A 72 -10.12 -9.38 5.91
N GLY A 73 -9.03 -9.71 5.21
CA GLY A 73 -7.87 -8.82 5.11
C GLY A 73 -8.17 -7.50 4.41
N ARG A 74 -9.12 -7.46 3.47
CA ARG A 74 -9.61 -6.20 2.88
C ARG A 74 -10.27 -5.30 3.92
N LYS A 75 -11.04 -5.85 4.86
CA LYS A 75 -11.63 -5.08 5.97
C LYS A 75 -10.53 -4.50 6.86
N PHE A 76 -9.52 -5.31 7.19
CA PHE A 76 -8.36 -4.86 7.96
C PHE A 76 -7.57 -3.75 7.25
N LYS A 77 -7.28 -3.93 5.95
CA LYS A 77 -6.66 -2.88 5.12
C LYS A 77 -7.45 -1.58 5.13
N ASN A 78 -8.77 -1.66 4.97
CA ASN A 78 -9.63 -0.48 4.98
C ASN A 78 -9.62 0.22 6.35
N LEU A 79 -9.54 -0.54 7.45
CA LEU A 79 -9.39 0.02 8.79
C LEU A 79 -8.06 0.77 8.94
N LEU A 80 -6.96 0.15 8.50
CA LEU A 80 -5.63 0.77 8.53
C LEU A 80 -5.60 2.08 7.71
N ILE A 81 -6.18 2.07 6.51
CA ILE A 81 -6.30 3.28 5.68
C ILE A 81 -7.12 4.33 6.42
N LYS A 82 -8.30 4.00 6.96
CA LYS A 82 -9.13 4.95 7.73
C LYS A 82 -8.38 5.57 8.92
N GLN A 83 -7.56 4.80 9.62
CA GLN A 83 -6.74 5.32 10.72
C GLN A 83 -5.65 6.28 10.22
N HIS A 84 -5.06 5.97 9.07
CA HIS A 84 -3.97 6.77 8.49
C HIS A 84 -4.44 8.07 7.81
N VAL A 85 -5.65 8.11 7.21
CA VAL A 85 -6.19 9.32 6.56
C VAL A 85 -7.05 10.19 7.49
N GLY A 86 -7.17 9.84 8.79
CA GLY A 86 -8.15 10.45 9.69
C GLY A 86 -9.59 10.09 9.31
N PRO A 87 -10.62 10.53 10.06
CA PRO A 87 -12.01 10.20 9.75
C PRO A 87 -12.37 10.76 8.38
N ILE A 88 -12.40 9.87 7.39
CA ILE A 88 -12.95 10.16 6.07
C ILE A 88 -14.44 10.43 6.30
N ALA A 89 -14.85 11.69 6.23
CA ALA A 89 -16.25 12.04 6.14
C ALA A 89 -16.82 11.25 4.96
N GLN A 90 -17.71 10.31 5.24
CA GLN A 90 -18.41 9.57 4.19
C GLN A 90 -19.20 10.60 3.38
N PRO A 91 -19.09 10.66 2.04
CA PRO A 91 -20.05 11.43 1.26
C PRO A 91 -21.42 10.80 1.48
N GLY A 92 -22.36 11.63 1.97
CA GLY A 92 -23.77 11.29 2.09
C GLY A 92 -24.49 11.27 0.74
#